data_AF-A0A957PGG1-F1
#
_entry.id   AF-A0A957PGG1-F1
#
_cell.length_a   1.000
_cell.length_b   1.000
_cell.length_c   1.000
_cell.angle_alpha   90.00
_cell.angle_beta   90.00
_cell.angle_gamma   90.00
#
_symmetry.space_group_name_H-M   'P 1'
#
loop_
_entity.id
_entity.type
_entity.pdbx_description
1 polymer ?
#
loop_
_entity_poly.entity_id
_entity_poly.type
_entity_poly.pdbx_seq_one_letter_code
_entity_poly.pdbx_strand_id
1 'polypeptide(L)' 'MPTDITRAAFHIGFYVAFVSGILLLVLERGSAEFAITIISFGIGLFFLAVVVIVVKWQQWRNRL' A
#
# COMPACT_ATOMS: atom_id res chain seq x y z
N MET A 1 10.66 -12.93 -8.00
CA MET A 1 9.24 -13.00 -8.41
C MET A 1 9.10 -12.59 -9.88
N PRO A 2 8.11 -13.11 -10.62
CA PRO A 2 7.73 -12.57 -11.92
C PRO A 2 7.46 -11.06 -11.79
N THR A 3 7.96 -10.28 -12.73
CA THR A 3 7.82 -8.80 -12.75
C THR A 3 6.36 -8.36 -12.73
N ASP A 4 5.47 -9.19 -13.27
CA ASP A 4 4.04 -8.89 -13.34
C ASP A 4 3.38 -8.95 -11.95
N ILE A 5 3.85 -9.85 -11.08
CA ILE A 5 3.33 -9.99 -9.71
C ILE A 5 3.71 -8.79 -8.86
N THR A 6 4.95 -8.31 -8.92
CA THR A 6 5.38 -7.14 -8.13
C THR A 6 4.73 -5.86 -8.62
N ARG A 7 4.55 -5.72 -9.94
CA ARG A 7 3.80 -4.60 -10.54
C ARG A 7 2.33 -4.60 -10.12
N ALA A 8 1.66 -5.76 -10.17
CA ALA A 8 0.27 -5.89 -9.74
C ALA A 8 0.13 -5.59 -8.24
N ALA A 9 1.00 -6.15 -7.40
CA ALA A 9 1.01 -5.90 -5.96
C ALA A 9 1.22 -4.41 -5.64
N PHE A 10 2.14 -3.73 -6.34
CA PHE A 10 2.34 -2.29 -6.16
C PHE A 10 1.09 -1.49 -6.52
N HIS A 11 0.45 -1.77 -7.66
CA HIS A 11 -0.77 -1.07 -8.05
C HIS A 11 -1.92 -1.29 -7.06
N ILE A 12 -2.11 -2.51 -6.57
CA ILE A 12 -3.14 -2.81 -5.57
C ILE A 12 -2.87 -2.03 -4.28
N GLY A 13 -1.64 -2.11 -3.76
CA GLY A 13 -1.24 -1.38 -2.55
C GLY A 13 -1.40 0.12 -2.71
N PHE A 14 -0.99 0.67 -3.86
CA PHE A 14 -1.12 2.07 -4.19
C PHE A 14 -2.58 2.51 -4.25
N TYR A 15 -3.43 1.74 -4.94
CA TYR A 15 -4.85 2.05 -5.04
C TYR A 15 -5.52 2.08 -3.66
N VAL A 16 -5.27 1.06 -2.83
CA VAL A 16 -5.81 0.99 -1.47
C VAL A 16 -5.35 2.19 -0.65
N ALA A 17 -4.05 2.48 -0.62
CA ALA A 17 -3.49 3.59 0.16
C ALA A 17 -3.98 4.96 -0.36
N PHE A 18 -4.04 5.15 -1.68
CA PHE A 18 -4.46 6.41 -2.28
C PHE A 18 -5.95 6.71 -2.02
N VAL A 19 -6.83 5.73 -2.28
CA VAL A 19 -8.28 5.90 -2.08
C VAL A 19 -8.62 6.07 -0.61
N SER A 20 -8.06 5.23 0.28
CA SER A 20 -8.28 5.39 1.72
C SER A 20 -7.69 6.71 2.25
N GLY A 21 -6.53 7.15 1.74
CA GLY A 21 -5.96 8.45 2.09
C GLY A 21 -6.86 9.63 1.71
N ILE A 22 -7.48 9.59 0.52
CA ILE A 22 -8.46 10.61 0.11
C ILE A 22 -9.71 10.54 0.99
N LEU A 23 -10.24 9.34 1.24
CA LEU A 23 -11.42 9.16 2.08
C LEU A 23 -11.21 9.70 3.50
N LEU A 24 -10.01 9.57 4.08
CA LEU A 24 -9.69 10.13 5.39
C LEU A 24 -9.80 11.66 5.46
N LEU A 25 -9.66 12.36 4.34
CA LEU A 25 -9.82 13.82 4.27
C LEU A 25 -11.28 14.25 4.18
N VAL A 26 -12.17 13.35 3.74
CA VAL A 26 -13.58 13.64 3.46
C VAL A 26 -14.50 13.07 4.56
N LEU A 27 -14.11 11.95 5.18
CA LEU A 27 -14.93 11.29 6.20
C LEU A 27 -15.00 12.09 7.50
N GLU A 28 -16.18 12.06 8.10
CA GLU A 28 -16.45 12.68 9.38
C GLU A 28 -15.70 11.94 10.50
N ARG A 29 -14.99 12.71 11.33
CA ARG A 29 -14.19 12.16 12.42
C ARG A 29 -15.12 11.60 13.50
N GLY A 30 -14.88 10.36 13.92
CA GLY A 30 -15.68 9.67 14.95
C GLY A 30 -16.72 8.71 14.39
N SER A 31 -16.88 8.63 13.06
CA SER A 31 -17.71 7.61 12.43
C SER A 31 -16.99 6.24 12.39
N ALA A 32 -17.78 5.17 12.27
CA ALA A 32 -17.21 3.82 12.13
C ALA A 32 -16.40 3.69 10.83
N GLU A 33 -16.87 4.34 9.76
CA GLU A 33 -16.21 4.41 8.47
C GLU A 33 -14.82 5.06 8.57
N PHE A 34 -14.66 6.08 9.42
CA PHE A 34 -13.36 6.74 9.61
C PHE A 34 -12.34 5.78 10.25
N ALA A 35 -12.78 5.02 11.25
CA ALA A 35 -11.93 4.04 11.93
C ALA A 35 -11.46 2.92 10.98
N ILE A 36 -12.36 2.33 10.20
CA ILE A 36 -11.98 1.28 9.24
C ILE A 36 -11.11 1.85 8.10
N THR A 37 -11.34 3.09 7.69
CA THR A 37 -10.55 3.74 6.64
C THR A 37 -9.12 4.00 7.13
N ILE A 38 -8.93 4.40 8.39
CA ILE A 38 -7.58 4.54 8.99
C ILE A 38 -6.84 3.20 8.96
N ILE A 39 -7.50 2.12 9.39
CA ILE A 39 -6.89 0.79 9.43
C ILE A 39 -6.54 0.33 8.01
N SER A 40 -7.45 0.53 7.06
CA SER A 40 -7.25 0.19 5.65
C SER A 40 -6.09 0.97 5.03
N PHE A 41 -5.97 2.25 5.35
CA PHE A 41 -4.86 3.10 4.94
C PHE A 41 -3.52 2.59 5.51
N GLY A 42 -3.49 2.25 6.79
CA GLY A 42 -2.32 1.66 7.45
C GLY A 42 -1.88 0.35 6.80
N ILE A 43 -2.84 -0.54 6.50
CA ILE A 43 -2.56 -1.81 5.80
C ILE A 43 -2.02 -1.54 4.39
N GLY A 44 -2.61 -0.61 3.64
CA GLY A 44 -2.15 -0.24 2.30
C GLY A 44 -0.71 0.28 2.31
N LEU A 45 -0.36 1.16 3.25
CA LEU A 45 1.00 1.66 3.43
C LEU A 45 1.98 0.56 3.82
N PHE A 46 1.61 -0.31 4.77
CA PHE A 46 2.43 -1.44 5.16
C PHE A 46 2.70 -2.38 3.98
N PHE A 47 1.67 -2.71 3.21
CA PHE A 47 1.79 -3.56 2.04
C PHE A 47 2.71 -2.94 0.98
N LEU A 48 2.55 -1.65 0.69
CA LEU A 48 3.46 -0.91 -0.19
C LEU A 48 4.91 -0.94 0.30
N ALA A 49 5.14 -0.73 1.60
CA ALA A 49 6.48 -0.78 2.18
C ALA A 49 7.12 -2.16 1.97
N VAL A 50 6.38 -3.25 2.21
CA VAL A 50 6.85 -4.62 1.95
C VAL A 50 7.21 -4.81 0.48
N VAL A 51 6.35 -4.40 -0.46
CA VAL A 51 6.62 -4.51 -1.90
C VAL A 51 7.89 -3.76 -2.28
N VAL A 52 8.06 -2.53 -1.79
CA VAL A 52 9.26 -1.71 -2.07
C VAL A 52 10.52 -2.38 -1.51
N ILE A 53 10.47 -2.91 -0.28
CA ILE A 53 11.60 -3.60 0.33
C ILE A 53 11.98 -4.85 -0.47
N VAL A 54 11.00 -5.66 -0.88
CA VAL A 54 11.22 -6.87 -1.69
C VAL A 54 11.84 -6.52 -3.04
N VAL A 55 11.30 -5.52 -3.74
CA VAL A 55 11.84 -5.05 -5.02
C VAL A 55 13.27 -4.55 -4.86
N LYS A 56 13.52 -3.73 -3.84
CA LYS A 56 14.85 -3.19 -3.56
C LYS A 56 15.85 -4.29 -3.22
N TRP A 57 15.47 -5.28 -2.43
CA TRP A 57 16.32 -6.43 -2.12
C TRP A 57 16.61 -7.28 -3.36
N GLN A 58 15.61 -7.54 -4.21
CA GLN A 58 15.81 -8.27 -5.46
C GLN A 58 16.74 -7.51 -6.41
N GLN A 59 16.61 -6.19 -6.52
CA GLN A 59 17.53 -5.36 -7.29
C GLN A 59 18.96 -5.39 -6.75
N TRP A 60 19.14 -5.36 -5.42
CA TRP A 60 20.45 -5.48 -4.78
C TRP A 60 21.09 -6.84 -5.04
N ARG A 61 20.32 -7.93 -4.96
CA ARG A 61 20.80 -9.28 -5.25
C ARG A 61 21.28 -9.41 -6.70
N ASN A 62 20.57 -8.81 -7.66
CA ASN A 62 20.91 -8.91 -9.09
C ASN A 62 22.13 -8.08 -9.52
N ARG A 63 22.64 -7.18 -8.66
CA ARG A 63 23.83 -6.36 -8.93
C ARG A 63 25.13 -7.00 -8.43
N LEU A 64 25.04 -8.07 -7.64
CA LEU A 64 26.16 -8.88 -7.13
C LEU A 64 26.32 -10.13 -8.00
#